data_AF-A0A7C4E5B7-F1
#
_entry.id   AF-A0A7C4E5B7-F1
#
_cell.length_a   1.000
_cell.length_b   1.000
_cell.length_c   1.000
_cell.angle_alpha   90.00
_cell.angle_beta   90.00
_cell.angle_gamma   90.00
#
_symmetry.space_group_name_H-M   'P 1'
#
loop_
_entity.id
_entity.type
_entity.pdbx_description
1 polymer ?
#
loop_
_entity_poly.entity_id
_entity_poly.type
_entity_poly.pdbx_seq_one_letter_code
_entity_poly.pdbx_strand_id
1 'polypeptide(L)'
;MKRLLFVVIAALLAASGAAAQTIVDLEFVKQAVARGALLWDARDEATFAKGHIPGAVNIGDPTVELRDAQTEDYRPLAEIEKILGGAGIDPAREVVVYAQRGASTA
;
A
#
# COMPACT_ATOMS: atom_id res chain seq x y z
N MET A 1 1.33 -46.02 6.65
CA MET A 1 0.87 -44.72 7.22
C MET A 1 1.85 -43.58 6.87
N LYS A 2 2.11 -43.30 5.57
CA LYS A 2 3.03 -42.22 5.16
C LYS A 2 2.63 -41.52 3.83
N ARG A 3 1.41 -41.76 3.35
CA ARG A 3 0.93 -41.26 2.04
C ARG A 3 -0.06 -40.09 2.14
N LEU A 4 -0.41 -39.66 3.35
CA LEU A 4 -1.42 -38.60 3.56
C LEU A 4 -0.83 -37.21 3.79
N LEU A 5 0.50 -37.09 4.00
CA LEU A 5 1.14 -35.83 4.35
C LEU A 5 1.59 -34.98 3.14
N PHE A 6 1.71 -35.58 1.95
CA PHE A 6 2.17 -34.86 0.75
C PHE A 6 1.06 -34.09 0.01
N VAL A 7 -0.21 -34.51 0.13
CA VAL A 7 -1.33 -33.86 -0.58
C VAL A 7 -1.75 -32.55 0.11
N VAL A 8 -1.54 -32.42 1.42
CA VAL A 8 -1.87 -31.19 2.17
C VAL A 8 -0.85 -30.07 1.89
N ILE A 9 0.43 -30.41 1.66
CA ILE A 9 1.48 -29.42 1.36
C ILE A 9 1.33 -28.84 -0.06
N ALA A 10 0.86 -29.63 -1.03
CA ALA A 10 0.66 -29.16 -2.41
C ALA A 10 -0.50 -28.15 -2.54
N ALA A 11 -1.51 -28.21 -1.66
CA ALA A 11 -2.63 -27.26 -1.67
C ALA A 11 -2.25 -25.88 -1.11
N LEU A 12 -1.18 -25.76 -0.31
CA LEU A 12 -0.68 -24.48 0.20
C LEU A 12 0.18 -23.69 -0.81
N LEU A 13 0.55 -24.28 -1.96
CA LEU A 13 1.33 -23.60 -3.00
C LEU A 13 0.48 -22.98 -4.12
N ALA A 14 -0.85 -23.04 -4.05
CA ALA A 14 -1.74 -22.53 -5.10
C ALA A 14 -2.16 -21.06 -4.92
N ALA A 15 -1.39 -20.24 -4.20
CA ALA A 15 -1.74 -18.85 -3.95
C ALA A 15 -0.56 -17.91 -4.24
N SER A 16 -0.21 -17.72 -5.52
CA SER A 16 0.66 -16.61 -5.91
C SER A 16 0.62 -16.40 -7.41
N GLY A 17 -0.53 -15.96 -7.89
CA GLY A 17 -0.72 -15.59 -9.28
C GLY A 17 -2.05 -14.91 -9.54
N ALA A 18 -2.67 -14.27 -8.54
CA ALA A 18 -3.68 -13.27 -8.86
C ALA A 18 -2.90 -12.10 -9.46
N ALA A 19 -3.07 -11.86 -10.76
CA ALA A 19 -2.58 -10.65 -11.40
C ALA A 19 -3.01 -9.47 -10.51
N ALA A 20 -2.04 -8.73 -9.97
CA ALA A 20 -2.32 -7.65 -9.06
C ALA A 20 -3.20 -6.64 -9.80
N GLN A 21 -4.48 -6.57 -9.43
CA GLN A 21 -5.39 -5.59 -9.99
C GLN A 21 -4.93 -4.23 -9.45
N THR A 22 -4.36 -3.40 -10.31
CA THR A 22 -3.71 -2.12 -9.92
C THR A 22 -4.69 -1.12 -9.30
N ILE A 23 -5.99 -1.27 -9.61
CA ILE A 23 -7.08 -0.46 -9.07
C ILE A 23 -8.13 -1.42 -8.50
N VAL A 24 -8.55 -1.16 -7.27
CA VAL A 24 -9.44 -2.03 -6.50
C VAL A 24 -10.69 -1.29 -6.06
N ASP A 25 -11.77 -2.03 -5.80
CA ASP A 25 -13.04 -1.48 -5.31
C ASP A 25 -13.14 -1.50 -3.78
N LEU A 26 -14.24 -0.96 -3.25
CA LEU A 26 -14.50 -0.89 -1.81
C LEU A 26 -14.53 -2.28 -1.14
N GLU A 27 -15.04 -3.29 -1.84
CA GLU A 27 -15.17 -4.63 -1.27
C GLU A 27 -13.80 -5.27 -1.09
N PHE A 28 -12.93 -5.12 -2.08
CA PHE A 28 -11.52 -5.50 -1.95
C PHE A 28 -10.85 -4.79 -0.77
N VAL A 29 -11.04 -3.47 -0.62
CA VAL A 29 -10.44 -2.70 0.50
C VAL A 29 -10.89 -3.24 1.85
N LYS A 30 -12.19 -3.55 2.03
CA LYS A 30 -12.68 -4.16 3.28
C LYS A 30 -12.01 -5.49 3.57
N GLN A 31 -11.82 -6.33 2.55
CA GLN A 31 -11.14 -7.61 2.69
C GLN A 31 -9.65 -7.43 2.99
N ALA A 32 -8.99 -6.45 2.38
CA ALA A 32 -7.60 -6.11 2.67
C ALA A 32 -7.43 -5.66 4.13
N VAL A 33 -8.34 -4.82 4.64
CA VAL A 33 -8.37 -4.46 6.07
C VAL A 33 -8.53 -5.69 6.95
N ALA A 34 -9.42 -6.63 6.60
CA ALA A 34 -9.59 -7.88 7.34
C ALA A 34 -8.33 -8.77 7.32
N ARG A 35 -7.52 -8.70 6.27
CA ARG A 35 -6.21 -9.38 6.17
C ARG A 35 -5.08 -8.64 6.90
N GLY A 36 -5.32 -7.42 7.40
CA GLY A 36 -4.30 -6.60 8.05
C GLY A 36 -3.38 -5.87 7.07
N ALA A 37 -3.87 -5.56 5.87
CA ALA A 37 -3.16 -4.72 4.91
C ALA A 37 -2.83 -3.34 5.51
N LEU A 38 -1.70 -2.78 5.09
CA LEU A 38 -1.35 -1.40 5.39
C LEU A 38 -2.16 -0.49 4.47
N LEU A 39 -2.89 0.45 5.06
CA LEU A 39 -3.58 1.48 4.30
C LEU A 39 -2.71 2.73 4.25
N TRP A 40 -2.46 3.25 3.06
CA TRP A 40 -1.76 4.51 2.86
C TRP A 40 -2.72 5.55 2.29
N ASP A 41 -3.00 6.58 3.10
CA ASP A 41 -3.72 7.77 2.66
C ASP A 41 -2.74 8.73 1.99
N ALA A 42 -2.85 8.88 0.67
CA ALA A 42 -1.99 9.73 -0.14
C ALA A 42 -2.55 11.17 -0.31
N ARG A 43 -3.42 11.61 0.59
CA ARG A 43 -3.91 13.00 0.65
C ARG A 43 -3.02 13.86 1.55
N ASP A 44 -3.22 15.18 1.51
CA ASP A 44 -2.55 16.12 2.41
C ASP A 44 -2.91 15.85 3.89
N GLU A 45 -2.02 16.27 4.79
CA GLU A 45 -2.15 16.05 6.24
C GLU A 45 -3.44 16.65 6.82
N ALA A 46 -3.84 17.84 6.36
CA ALA A 46 -5.05 18.50 6.86
C ALA A 46 -6.32 17.73 6.47
N THR A 47 -6.34 17.11 5.29
CA THR A 47 -7.43 16.23 4.85
C THR A 47 -7.41 14.92 5.62
N PHE A 48 -6.25 14.32 5.86
CA PHE A 48 -6.11 13.13 6.71
C PHE A 48 -6.65 13.38 8.12
N ALA A 49 -6.26 14.50 8.75
CA ALA A 49 -6.65 14.87 10.11
C ALA A 49 -8.18 15.09 10.28
N LYS A 50 -8.88 15.50 9.21
CA LYS A 50 -10.35 15.65 9.23
C LYS A 50 -11.09 14.31 9.26
N GLY A 51 -10.45 13.24 8.80
CA GLY A 51 -11.02 11.89 8.75
C GLY A 51 -10.35 11.01 7.71
N HIS A 52 -10.05 9.77 8.13
CA HIS A 52 -9.38 8.77 7.32
C HIS A 52 -9.86 7.37 7.72
N ILE A 53 -9.51 6.35 6.92
CA ILE A 53 -9.83 4.96 7.25
C ILE A 53 -9.02 4.56 8.50
N PRO A 54 -9.63 4.00 9.55
CA PRO A 54 -8.91 3.63 10.77
C PRO A 54 -7.68 2.74 10.50
N GLY A 55 -6.54 3.11 11.09
CA GLY A 55 -5.27 2.41 10.92
C GLY A 55 -4.47 2.81 9.68
N ALA A 56 -4.96 3.75 8.87
CA ALA A 56 -4.18 4.30 7.76
C ALA A 56 -3.01 5.15 8.23
N VAL A 57 -1.92 5.13 7.46
CA VAL A 57 -0.75 6.00 7.62
C VAL A 57 -0.76 7.10 6.56
N ASN A 58 -0.11 8.22 6.85
CA ASN A 58 -0.01 9.38 5.97
C ASN A 58 1.40 9.96 6.04
N ILE A 59 1.91 10.43 4.90
CA ILE A 59 3.18 11.17 4.80
C ILE A 59 2.96 12.63 4.39
N GLY A 60 1.72 13.06 4.14
CA GLY A 60 1.40 14.24 3.35
C GLY A 60 1.17 13.91 1.87
N ASP A 61 1.11 14.94 1.02
CA ASP A 61 0.94 14.78 -0.43
C ASP A 61 2.22 14.20 -1.05
N PRO A 62 2.21 12.97 -1.59
CA PRO A 62 3.43 12.34 -2.12
C PRO A 62 4.07 13.11 -3.28
N THR A 63 3.31 13.94 -4.01
CA THR A 63 3.85 14.77 -5.09
C THR A 63 4.71 15.92 -4.56
N VAL A 64 4.55 16.31 -3.30
CA VAL A 64 5.34 17.32 -2.60
C VAL A 64 6.44 16.64 -1.79
N GLU A 65 6.10 15.59 -1.07
CA GLU A 65 6.99 14.98 -0.07
C GLU A 65 8.09 14.13 -0.72
N LEU A 66 7.82 13.45 -1.84
CA LEU A 66 8.76 12.53 -2.48
C LEU A 66 9.54 13.17 -3.63
N ARG A 67 9.29 14.45 -3.95
CA ARG A 67 9.96 15.18 -5.03
C ARG A 67 10.76 16.35 -4.49
N ASP A 68 11.82 16.69 -5.21
CA ASP A 68 12.56 17.92 -4.97
C ASP A 68 11.72 19.12 -5.45
N ALA A 69 11.65 20.17 -4.62
CA ALA A 69 10.75 21.30 -4.88
C ALA A 69 11.19 22.21 -6.04
N GLN A 70 12.44 22.11 -6.50
CA GLN A 70 12.97 22.97 -7.57
C GLN A 70 13.03 22.23 -8.90
N THR A 71 13.60 21.04 -8.89
CA THR A 71 13.81 20.21 -10.08
C THR A 71 12.57 19.40 -10.42
N GLU A 72 11.69 19.19 -9.44
CA GLU A 72 10.55 18.29 -9.57
C GLU A 72 10.95 16.82 -9.86
N ASP A 73 12.23 16.47 -9.73
CA ASP A 73 12.63 15.07 -9.78
C ASP A 73 12.30 14.36 -8.48
N TYR A 74 12.17 13.03 -8.54
CA TYR A 74 12.08 12.23 -7.32
C TYR A 74 13.35 12.43 -6.48
N ARG A 75 13.15 12.53 -5.16
CA ARG A 75 14.26 12.52 -4.19
C ARG A 75 15.09 11.23 -4.36
N PRO A 76 16.36 11.23 -3.93
CA PRO A 76 17.17 10.01 -3.91
C PRO A 76 16.45 8.86 -3.20
N LEU A 77 16.60 7.64 -3.72
CA LEU A 77 15.88 6.45 -3.22
C LEU A 77 16.00 6.28 -1.70
N ALA A 78 17.19 6.45 -1.14
CA ALA A 78 17.43 6.32 0.30
C ALA A 78 16.64 7.35 1.14
N GLU A 79 16.36 8.55 0.60
CA GLU A 79 15.50 9.53 1.26
C GLU A 79 14.03 9.12 1.20
N ILE A 80 13.58 8.63 0.04
CA ILE A 80 12.22 8.10 -0.13
C ILE A 80 11.97 6.93 0.82
N GLU A 81 12.90 5.98 0.90
CA GLU A 81 12.83 4.84 1.82
C GLU A 81 12.74 5.31 3.28
N LYS A 82 13.50 6.33 3.65
CA LYS A 82 13.46 6.92 5.00
C LYS A 82 12.11 7.60 5.28
N ILE A 83 11.56 8.36 4.33
CA ILE A 83 10.27 9.05 4.48
C ILE A 83 9.14 8.02 4.64
N LEU A 84 9.04 7.07 3.71
CA LEU A 84 8.00 6.04 3.72
C LEU A 84 8.13 5.13 4.94
N GLY A 85 9.34 4.65 5.23
CA GLY A 85 9.61 3.80 6.39
C GLY A 85 9.37 4.52 7.72
N GLY A 86 9.66 5.82 7.80
CA GLY A 86 9.37 6.65 8.97
C GLY A 86 7.88 6.77 9.29
N ALA A 87 7.02 6.70 8.28
CA ALA A 87 5.56 6.63 8.45
C ALA A 87 5.02 5.20 8.63
N GLY A 88 5.90 4.20 8.67
CA GLY A 88 5.55 2.79 8.86
C GLY A 88 5.12 2.08 7.58
N ILE A 89 5.33 2.68 6.39
CA ILE A 89 5.10 2.02 5.11
C ILE A 89 6.20 0.99 4.88
N ASP A 90 5.80 -0.26 4.71
CA ASP A 90 6.68 -1.41 4.52
C ASP A 90 6.29 -2.13 3.22
N PRO A 91 7.15 -2.13 2.19
CA PRO A 91 6.88 -2.80 0.91
C PRO A 91 6.84 -4.33 1.02
N ALA A 92 7.26 -4.92 2.15
CA ALA A 92 7.09 -6.35 2.41
C ALA A 92 5.66 -6.73 2.82
N ARG A 93 4.80 -5.74 3.11
CA ARG A 93 3.38 -5.93 3.46
C ARG A 93 2.48 -5.67 2.25
N GLU A 94 1.26 -6.22 2.30
CA GLU A 94 0.20 -5.78 1.39
C GLU A 94 -0.11 -4.30 1.68
N VAL A 95 0.09 -3.42 0.70
CA VAL A 95 -0.20 -1.99 0.78
C VAL A 95 -1.36 -1.64 -0.14
N VAL A 96 -2.38 -0.96 0.40
CA VAL A 96 -3.47 -0.38 -0.37
C VAL A 96 -3.39 1.13 -0.25
N VAL A 97 -3.17 1.81 -1.37
CA VAL A 97 -3.14 3.27 -1.43
C VAL A 97 -4.52 3.83 -1.81
N TYR A 98 -4.92 4.94 -1.20
CA TYR A 98 -6.11 5.68 -1.61
C TYR A 98 -5.86 7.19 -1.55
N ALA A 99 -6.63 7.93 -2.36
CA ALA A 99 -6.56 9.38 -2.43
C ALA A 99 -7.94 9.97 -2.76
N GLN A 100 -8.04 11.30 -2.78
CA GLN A 100 -9.28 12.03 -3.12
C GLN A 100 -9.77 11.73 -4.54
N ARG A 101 -8.82 11.56 -5.46
CA ARG A 101 -9.04 11.17 -6.86
C ARG A 101 -7.97 10.16 -7.22
N GLY A 102 -8.31 9.16 -8.03
CA GLY A 102 -7.28 8.30 -8.63
C GLY A 102 -6.29 9.15 -9.41
N ALA A 103 -5.00 8.83 -9.32
CA ALA A 103 -4.00 9.46 -10.18
C ALA A 103 -4.46 9.31 -11.64
N SER A 104 -4.70 10.42 -12.33
CA SER A 104 -4.85 10.36 -13.78
C SER A 104 -3.47 10.01 -14.33
N THR A 105 -3.22 8.74 -14.59
CA THR A 105 -2.12 8.36 -15.48
C THR A 105 -2.50 8.87 -16.87
N ALA A 106 -1.98 10.04 -17.21
CA ALA A 106 -1.86 10.55 -18.57
C ALA A 106 -0.46 11.13 -18.71
#